data_AF-A0AA50CNB2-F1
#
_entry.id   AF-A0AA50CNB2-F1
#
_cell.length_a   1.000
_cell.length_b   1.000
_cell.length_c   1.000
_cell.angle_alpha   90.00
_cell.angle_beta   90.00
_cell.angle_gamma   90.00
#
_symmetry.space_group_name_H-M   'P 1'
#
loop_
_entity.id
_entity.type
_entity.pdbx_description
1 polymer ?
#
loop_
_entity_poly.entity_id
_entity_poly.type
_entity_poly.pdbx_seq_one_letter_code
_entity_poly.pdbx_strand_id
1 'polypeptide(L)'
;MLTRRTLMKGALVAGAYAGGMGLAGQLGKPASAKTATTLLTRRTDALITDKGPTRAAMTYGDAEVPPVLRMRRGVPFALRLENGLDEPTTVHWHGLRIDNRMDGVPFLTQPYVYGGDGFDYAFTPPDAGTFWYHPHCNTLEQMGRGLAGVIVVEDPADPVFDAEIVLNLRDWRLGGDGQFIAQFKPRDAARAGTFGTVRTANWRQTPQYDAPAGGLVRLRIAATDVTRILTLNVDGADALVIAADGNPAADRFALDHLMIGPGQRLDLALRMPETEGAIAALMDLRGTKPTTLVTFRATGASLKRNLQDLPALAANPLSEPDLSAASEIPFILSASAEERPKDGICGSLGYNFWAINKVPWADDSGDPTAPLAEMKAGRTYIFNVENPTPQVHPLHLHGLAFKPINSNKQALRPHFSDTYLILPDEKVQLALVADNPGDWVFHCHIIEHQKTGMTSYVRVA
;
A
#
# COMPACT_ATOMS: atom_id res chain seq x y z
N MET A 1 -20.69 43.29 44.04
CA MET A 1 -19.53 43.33 44.96
C MET A 1 -19.84 42.43 46.14
N LEU A 2 -19.16 41.29 46.27
CA LEU A 2 -19.18 40.42 47.45
C LEU A 2 -17.77 39.85 47.60
N THR A 3 -17.15 40.16 48.73
CA THR A 3 -15.72 40.09 48.99
C THR A 3 -15.26 38.75 49.56
N ARG A 4 -14.02 38.37 49.21
CA ARG A 4 -13.22 37.30 49.82
C ARG A 4 -13.08 37.50 51.34
N ARG A 5 -13.14 36.38 52.09
CA ARG A 5 -12.70 36.14 53.49
C ARG A 5 -13.80 36.01 54.55
N THR A 6 -14.28 34.78 54.78
CA THR A 6 -14.37 34.16 56.13
C THR A 6 -14.56 32.64 55.96
N LEU A 7 -13.49 31.84 55.93
CA LEU A 7 -12.75 31.20 57.02
C LEU A 7 -13.37 29.89 57.54
N MET A 8 -12.54 28.84 57.46
CA MET A 8 -12.74 27.45 57.87
C MET A 8 -13.04 27.26 59.36
N LYS A 9 -13.97 26.33 59.64
CA LYS A 9 -14.05 25.40 60.79
C LYS A 9 -14.81 24.18 60.23
N GLY A 10 -14.36 22.93 60.16
CA GLY A 10 -13.51 22.16 61.07
C GLY A 10 -14.38 21.15 61.81
N ALA A 11 -14.54 19.92 61.30
CA ALA A 11 -14.77 18.69 62.07
C ALA A 11 -14.91 17.47 61.15
N LEU A 12 -13.92 16.57 61.25
CA LEU A 12 -13.98 15.17 60.86
C LEU A 12 -14.99 14.43 61.74
N VAL A 13 -15.89 13.66 61.13
CA VAL A 13 -16.45 12.45 61.76
C VAL A 13 -16.29 11.31 60.76
N ALA A 14 -15.38 10.41 61.10
CA ALA A 14 -15.26 9.10 60.48
C ALA A 14 -16.47 8.25 60.92
N GLY A 15 -17.16 7.67 59.95
CA GLY A 15 -18.19 6.67 60.15
C GLY A 15 -18.11 5.66 59.01
N ALA A 16 -17.31 4.62 59.20
CA ALA A 16 -17.24 3.47 58.30
C ALA A 16 -18.43 2.55 58.58
N TYR A 17 -19.22 2.20 57.56
CA TYR A 17 -19.81 0.87 57.40
C TYR A 17 -20.22 0.67 55.93
N ALA A 18 -19.36 -0.08 55.24
CA ALA A 18 -19.66 -1.24 54.39
C ALA A 18 -20.51 -1.11 53.10
N GLY A 19 -19.91 -1.60 52.00
CA GLY A 19 -20.59 -2.49 51.05
C GLY A 19 -20.95 -1.88 49.70
N GLY A 20 -20.01 -1.89 48.76
CA GLY A 20 -20.30 -1.58 47.35
C GLY A 20 -19.11 -1.90 46.45
N MET A 21 -19.15 -3.09 45.83
CA MET A 21 -18.17 -3.58 44.86
C MET A 21 -17.95 -2.59 43.72
N GLY A 22 -16.68 -2.38 43.36
CA GLY A 22 -16.27 -1.72 42.13
C GLY A 22 -14.85 -2.16 41.79
N LEU A 23 -14.73 -3.25 41.03
CA LEU A 23 -13.48 -3.64 40.37
C LEU A 23 -13.06 -2.50 39.44
N ALA A 24 -12.20 -1.61 39.95
CA ALA A 24 -11.41 -0.74 39.09
C ALA A 24 -10.34 -1.60 38.44
N GLY A 25 -10.66 -2.10 37.24
CA GLY A 25 -9.71 -2.77 36.37
C GLY A 25 -8.48 -1.89 36.22
N GLN A 26 -7.31 -2.48 36.49
CA GLN A 26 -6.03 -1.91 36.15
C GLN A 26 -6.03 -1.66 34.63
N LEU A 27 -6.23 -0.41 34.22
CA LEU A 27 -5.81 0.05 32.91
C LEU A 27 -4.30 -0.17 32.84
N GLY A 28 -3.91 -1.24 32.13
CA GLY A 28 -2.52 -1.54 31.86
C GLY A 28 -1.85 -0.30 31.29
N LYS A 29 -0.79 0.16 31.95
CA LYS A 29 0.13 1.12 31.34
C LYS A 29 0.58 0.52 30.02
N PRO A 30 0.55 1.26 28.90
CA PRO A 30 1.12 0.75 27.66
C PRO A 30 2.58 0.42 27.96
N ALA A 31 2.99 -0.80 27.60
CA ALA A 31 4.38 -1.19 27.68
C ALA A 31 5.20 -0.11 26.97
N SER A 32 6.21 0.43 27.66
CA SER A 32 7.15 1.38 27.08
C SER A 32 7.69 0.77 25.79
N ALA A 33 7.26 1.32 24.65
CA ALA A 33 7.83 0.94 23.38
C ALA A 33 9.34 1.16 23.46
N LYS A 34 10.12 0.18 22.99
CA LYS A 34 11.52 0.42 22.60
C LYS A 34 11.54 1.69 21.74
N THR A 35 12.59 2.51 21.87
CA THR A 35 12.81 3.75 21.13
C THR A 35 12.22 3.63 19.73
N ALA A 36 11.17 4.39 19.43
CA ALA A 36 10.48 4.31 18.15
C ALA A 36 11.50 4.56 17.04
N THR A 37 11.55 3.67 16.05
CA THR A 37 12.36 3.89 14.85
C THR A 37 11.92 5.21 14.24
N THR A 38 12.86 6.08 13.88
CA THR A 38 12.55 7.32 13.17
C THR A 38 12.51 7.08 11.66
N LEU A 39 11.47 7.57 11.00
CA LEU A 39 11.34 7.62 9.56
C LEU A 39 11.39 9.09 9.13
N LEU A 40 12.56 9.55 8.72
CA LEU A 40 12.79 10.95 8.33
C LEU A 40 12.52 11.14 6.83
N THR A 41 11.54 11.94 6.44
CA THR A 41 11.44 12.37 5.03
C THR A 41 12.50 13.41 4.72
N ARG A 42 13.15 13.34 3.55
CA ARG A 42 14.08 14.38 3.11
C ARG A 42 14.25 14.39 1.60
N ARG A 43 14.72 15.52 1.07
CA ARG A 43 15.25 15.61 -0.29
C ARG A 43 16.69 15.10 -0.34
N THR A 44 17.06 14.40 -1.40
CA THR A 44 18.40 13.86 -1.64
C THR A 44 18.73 13.85 -3.13
N ASP A 45 19.99 13.63 -3.44
CA ASP A 45 20.41 13.18 -4.77
C ASP A 45 20.49 11.65 -4.79
N ALA A 46 20.14 11.04 -5.91
CA ALA A 46 20.07 9.58 -6.06
C ALA A 46 20.57 9.12 -7.43
N LEU A 47 21.35 8.05 -7.47
CA LEU A 47 21.88 7.45 -8.69
C LEU A 47 20.87 6.45 -9.26
N ILE A 48 19.84 6.98 -9.93
CA ILE A 48 18.77 6.18 -10.56
C ILE A 48 19.20 5.64 -11.94
N THR A 49 20.06 6.38 -12.63
CA THR A 49 20.56 6.07 -13.98
C THR A 49 22.08 6.11 -14.03
N ASP A 50 22.66 5.71 -15.16
CA ASP A 50 24.10 5.84 -15.46
C ASP A 50 24.53 7.29 -15.78
N LYS A 51 23.59 8.26 -15.85
CA LYS A 51 23.85 9.66 -16.20
C LYS A 51 24.32 10.53 -15.04
N GLY A 52 24.58 9.93 -13.89
CA GLY A 52 24.93 10.62 -12.65
C GLY A 52 23.72 10.83 -11.73
N PRO A 53 23.91 11.53 -10.58
CA PRO A 53 22.84 11.69 -9.60
C PRO A 53 21.64 12.50 -10.13
N THR A 54 20.46 11.91 -10.04
CA THR A 54 19.18 12.60 -10.17
C THR A 54 18.97 13.47 -8.94
N ARG A 55 18.84 14.78 -9.15
CA ARG A 55 18.69 15.75 -8.05
C ARG A 55 17.27 15.82 -7.53
N ALA A 56 17.13 16.21 -6.27
CA ALA A 56 15.83 16.43 -5.62
C ALA A 56 14.90 15.20 -5.68
N ALA A 57 15.47 14.00 -5.57
CA ALA A 57 14.73 12.82 -5.16
C ALA A 57 14.26 13.01 -3.72
N MET A 58 13.25 12.25 -3.30
CA MET A 58 12.76 12.24 -1.93
C MET A 58 12.85 10.82 -1.38
N THR A 59 13.34 10.68 -0.16
CA THR A 59 13.55 9.37 0.47
C THR A 59 13.17 9.41 1.95
N TYR A 60 13.15 8.22 2.56
CA TYR A 60 12.97 8.04 3.99
C TYR A 60 14.29 7.60 4.64
N GLY A 61 14.81 8.36 5.59
CA GLY A 61 16.05 8.10 6.30
C GLY A 61 17.32 8.52 5.56
N ASP A 62 18.47 8.07 6.05
CA ASP A 62 19.79 8.48 5.55
C ASP A 62 20.29 7.74 4.32
N ALA A 63 19.62 6.64 3.95
CA ALA A 63 19.93 5.89 2.75
C ALA A 63 19.42 6.62 1.50
N GLU A 64 19.97 6.25 0.34
CA GLU A 64 19.48 6.71 -0.96
C GLU A 64 18.04 6.19 -1.19
N VAL A 65 17.84 4.87 -1.02
CA VAL A 65 16.57 4.18 -1.24
C VAL A 65 15.81 4.06 0.08
N PRO A 66 14.47 4.25 0.09
CA PRO A 66 13.64 4.01 1.25
C PRO A 66 13.89 2.63 1.89
N PRO A 67 13.99 2.54 3.22
CA PRO A 67 14.26 1.29 3.91
C PRO A 67 13.09 0.31 3.74
N VAL A 68 13.43 -0.98 3.75
CA VAL A 68 12.43 -2.03 3.98
C VAL A 68 12.11 -2.04 5.47
N LEU A 69 10.85 -1.74 5.82
CA LEU A 69 10.39 -1.83 7.20
C LEU A 69 10.04 -3.28 7.50
N ARG A 70 10.71 -3.88 8.48
CA ARG A 70 10.42 -5.24 8.94
C ARG A 70 9.63 -5.21 10.24
N MET A 71 8.53 -5.94 10.25
CA MET A 71 7.63 -6.11 11.39
C MET A 71 7.35 -7.59 11.59
N ARG A 72 6.71 -7.94 12.71
CA ARG A 72 6.27 -9.32 12.97
C ARG A 72 4.77 -9.34 13.21
N ARG A 73 4.10 -10.34 12.63
CA ARG A 73 2.67 -10.55 12.81
C ARG A 73 2.32 -10.62 14.30
N GLY A 74 1.31 -9.85 14.71
CA GLY A 74 0.82 -9.83 16.09
C GLY A 74 1.75 -9.16 17.11
N VAL A 75 2.89 -8.58 16.68
CA VAL A 75 3.82 -7.87 17.58
C VAL A 75 3.63 -6.36 17.42
N PRO A 76 3.43 -5.60 18.52
CA PRO A 76 3.31 -4.15 18.45
C PRO A 76 4.50 -3.49 17.74
N PHE A 77 4.18 -2.60 16.83
CA PHE A 77 5.11 -1.78 16.06
C PHE A 77 4.87 -0.30 16.38
N ALA A 78 5.97 0.45 16.52
CA ALA A 78 5.91 1.89 16.73
C ALA A 78 7.02 2.58 15.93
N LEU A 79 6.68 3.70 15.31
CA LEU A 79 7.56 4.47 14.45
C LEU A 79 7.19 5.96 14.55
N ARG A 80 8.21 6.82 14.58
CA ARG A 80 8.02 8.26 14.50
C ARG A 80 8.34 8.75 13.10
N LEU A 81 7.36 9.33 12.41
CA LEU A 81 7.60 10.13 11.21
C LEU A 81 8.18 11.48 11.64
N GLU A 82 9.29 11.89 11.03
CA GLU A 82 9.81 13.25 11.09
C GLU A 82 9.77 13.83 9.69
N ASN A 83 9.06 14.96 9.51
CA ASN A 83 8.93 15.56 8.21
C ASN A 83 10.07 16.56 7.94
N GLY A 84 11.11 16.13 7.22
CA GLY A 84 12.21 16.99 6.79
C GLY A 84 12.00 17.64 5.42
N LEU A 85 10.79 17.57 4.85
CA LEU A 85 10.42 18.30 3.63
C LEU A 85 9.98 19.73 3.96
N ASP A 86 9.95 20.56 2.92
CA ASP A 86 9.41 21.91 2.93
C ASP A 86 7.89 21.97 2.67
N GLU A 87 7.23 20.82 2.68
CA GLU A 87 5.81 20.64 2.39
C GLU A 87 5.16 19.60 3.32
N PRO A 88 3.83 19.64 3.50
CA PRO A 88 3.12 18.66 4.31
C PRO A 88 3.22 17.24 3.75
N THR A 89 3.22 16.26 4.64
CA THR A 89 3.21 14.83 4.29
C THR A 89 2.43 14.02 5.32
N THR A 90 2.26 12.73 5.04
CA THR A 90 1.74 11.69 5.94
C THR A 90 2.38 10.35 5.54
N VAL A 91 2.08 9.26 6.25
CA VAL A 91 2.41 7.90 5.80
C VAL A 91 1.15 7.04 5.89
N HIS A 92 0.70 6.57 4.74
CA HIS A 92 -0.27 5.48 4.61
C HIS A 92 0.46 4.13 4.58
N TRP A 93 -0.16 3.12 5.20
CA TRP A 93 0.38 1.77 5.37
C TRP A 93 -0.39 0.79 4.48
N HIS A 94 -0.11 0.87 3.18
CA HIS A 94 -0.90 0.23 2.14
C HIS A 94 -1.09 -1.27 2.36
N GLY A 95 -2.36 -1.65 2.50
CA GLY A 95 -2.84 -3.02 2.70
C GLY A 95 -2.83 -3.50 4.15
N LEU A 96 -2.33 -2.72 5.12
CA LEU A 96 -2.42 -3.09 6.53
C LEU A 96 -3.81 -2.81 7.11
N ARG A 97 -4.40 -3.82 7.74
CA ARG A 97 -5.68 -3.69 8.48
C ARG A 97 -5.45 -3.26 9.93
N ILE A 98 -5.01 -2.02 10.09
CA ILE A 98 -4.64 -1.42 11.39
C ILE A 98 -5.73 -0.46 11.89
N ASP A 99 -5.50 0.17 13.03
CA ASP A 99 -6.42 1.17 13.58
C ASP A 99 -6.59 2.35 12.61
N ASN A 100 -7.83 2.77 12.38
CA ASN A 100 -8.17 3.85 11.46
C ASN A 100 -7.37 5.13 11.71
N ARG A 101 -7.10 5.50 12.97
CA ARG A 101 -6.32 6.73 13.30
C ARG A 101 -4.86 6.69 12.85
N MET A 102 -4.36 5.53 12.44
CA MET A 102 -3.00 5.31 11.97
C MET A 102 -2.91 5.18 10.45
N ASP A 103 -4.02 5.35 9.73
CA ASP A 103 -4.12 5.06 8.30
C ASP A 103 -3.41 6.07 7.39
N GLY A 104 -3.00 7.24 7.88
CA GLY A 104 -2.18 8.14 7.05
C GLY A 104 -2.93 9.14 6.18
N VAL A 105 -4.25 9.28 6.34
CA VAL A 105 -5.08 10.10 5.44
C VAL A 105 -5.36 11.45 6.12
N PRO A 106 -4.79 12.56 5.63
CA PRO A 106 -5.03 13.87 6.22
C PRO A 106 -6.52 14.24 6.15
N PHE A 107 -7.00 14.99 7.14
CA PHE A 107 -8.41 15.40 7.33
C PHE A 107 -9.39 14.27 7.67
N LEU A 108 -9.17 13.06 7.18
CA LEU A 108 -10.04 11.91 7.45
C LEU A 108 -9.63 11.15 8.71
N THR A 109 -8.37 10.72 8.79
CA THR A 109 -7.90 9.83 9.87
C THR A 109 -6.83 10.45 10.74
N GLN A 110 -6.13 11.49 10.26
CA GLN A 110 -5.12 12.22 11.02
C GLN A 110 -4.97 13.68 10.55
N PRO A 111 -4.31 14.55 11.32
CA PRO A 111 -3.84 15.83 10.81
C PRO A 111 -2.67 15.68 9.82
N TYR A 112 -2.41 16.74 9.05
CA TYR A 112 -1.18 16.89 8.27
C TYR A 112 0.05 16.87 9.18
N VAL A 113 1.18 16.42 8.63
CA VAL A 113 2.50 16.58 9.26
C VAL A 113 3.25 17.64 8.47
N TYR A 114 3.31 18.86 8.96
CA TYR A 114 4.00 19.97 8.28
C TYR A 114 5.52 19.82 8.36
N GLY A 115 6.26 20.56 7.52
CA GLY A 115 7.72 20.57 7.57
C GLY A 115 8.25 20.96 8.94
N GLY A 116 9.14 20.14 9.49
CA GLY A 116 9.68 20.28 10.85
C GLY A 116 8.86 19.59 11.95
N ASP A 117 7.63 19.17 11.66
CA ASP A 117 6.79 18.42 12.60
C ASP A 117 7.07 16.91 12.55
N GLY A 118 6.38 16.15 13.40
CA GLY A 118 6.39 14.70 13.35
C GLY A 118 5.10 14.07 13.88
N PHE A 119 4.89 12.80 13.55
CA PHE A 119 3.73 12.01 13.95
C PHE A 119 4.15 10.63 14.41
N ASP A 120 3.58 10.17 15.53
CA ASP A 120 3.88 8.86 16.10
C ASP A 120 2.84 7.84 15.64
N TYR A 121 3.28 6.89 14.83
CA TYR A 121 2.48 5.74 14.40
C TYR A 121 2.70 4.57 15.36
N ALA A 122 1.61 3.97 15.84
CA ALA A 122 1.66 2.79 16.68
C ALA A 122 0.48 1.86 16.38
N PHE A 123 0.79 0.62 15.99
CA PHE A 123 -0.19 -0.40 15.62
C PHE A 123 0.39 -1.80 15.77
N THR A 124 -0.45 -2.83 15.64
CA THR A 124 -0.02 -4.23 15.62
C THR A 124 -0.47 -4.84 14.31
N PRO A 125 0.43 -5.23 13.39
CA PRO A 125 0.02 -5.80 12.11
C PRO A 125 -0.61 -7.19 12.31
N PRO A 126 -1.88 -7.40 11.93
CA PRO A 126 -2.55 -8.70 12.13
C PRO A 126 -2.17 -9.74 11.07
N ASP A 127 -1.68 -9.26 9.92
CA ASP A 127 -1.43 -10.01 8.70
C ASP A 127 0.07 -10.09 8.42
N ALA A 128 0.55 -11.28 8.06
CA ALA A 128 1.90 -11.46 7.52
C ALA A 128 1.90 -11.34 6.00
N GLY A 129 3.00 -10.86 5.42
CA GLY A 129 3.12 -10.70 3.98
C GLY A 129 3.93 -9.47 3.56
N THR A 130 3.77 -9.13 2.29
CA THR A 130 4.44 -7.98 1.65
C THR A 130 3.44 -6.84 1.48
N PHE A 131 3.73 -5.74 2.17
CA PHE A 131 2.97 -4.49 2.15
C PHE A 131 3.91 -3.36 1.76
N TRP A 132 3.45 -2.11 1.80
CA TRP A 132 4.30 -0.97 1.48
C TRP A 132 3.76 0.29 2.13
N TYR A 133 4.53 1.37 2.08
CA TYR A 133 4.16 2.65 2.70
C TYR A 133 4.49 3.81 1.78
N HIS A 134 3.62 4.81 1.78
CA HIS A 134 3.76 6.02 0.95
C HIS A 134 2.91 7.18 1.52
N PRO A 135 3.13 8.43 1.09
CA PRO A 135 2.31 9.55 1.52
C PRO A 135 0.90 9.51 0.95
N HIS A 136 -0.04 10.10 1.69
CA HIS A 136 -1.39 10.41 1.20
C HIS A 136 -1.63 11.93 1.12
N CYS A 137 -0.54 12.69 1.01
CA CYS A 137 -0.53 14.14 0.83
C CYS A 137 0.53 14.51 -0.22
N ASN A 138 0.22 15.43 -1.14
CA ASN A 138 1.07 15.73 -2.31
C ASN A 138 1.53 14.47 -3.05
N THR A 139 0.67 13.44 -3.10
CA THR A 139 1.03 12.05 -3.41
C THR A 139 1.76 11.90 -4.74
N LEU A 140 1.30 12.57 -5.80
CA LEU A 140 1.93 12.47 -7.13
C LEU A 140 3.39 12.93 -7.12
N GLU A 141 3.66 14.08 -6.51
CA GLU A 141 5.00 14.66 -6.47
C GLU A 141 5.90 13.88 -5.51
N GLN A 142 5.42 13.61 -4.30
CA GLN A 142 6.21 12.94 -3.26
C GLN A 142 6.54 11.49 -3.63
N MET A 143 5.55 10.73 -4.08
CA MET A 143 5.80 9.38 -4.58
C MET A 143 6.63 9.44 -5.86
N GLY A 144 6.30 10.30 -6.83
CA GLY A 144 7.02 10.44 -8.10
C GLY A 144 8.52 10.75 -7.92
N ARG A 145 8.87 11.42 -6.81
CA ARG A 145 10.26 11.69 -6.41
C ARG A 145 10.92 10.64 -5.52
N GLY A 146 10.16 9.69 -4.97
CA GLY A 146 10.73 8.51 -4.33
C GLY A 146 10.16 8.11 -2.98
N LEU A 147 9.19 8.84 -2.40
CA LEU A 147 8.60 8.48 -1.11
C LEU A 147 7.67 7.27 -1.22
N ALA A 148 8.24 6.09 -1.43
CA ALA A 148 7.56 4.81 -1.34
C ALA A 148 8.56 3.71 -0.95
N GLY A 149 8.28 3.00 0.15
CA GLY A 149 9.11 1.89 0.63
C GLY A 149 8.29 0.63 0.89
N VAL A 150 8.98 -0.50 1.03
CA VAL A 150 8.33 -1.82 1.21
C VAL A 150 8.26 -2.18 2.69
N ILE A 151 7.19 -2.87 3.08
CA ILE A 151 7.02 -3.46 4.40
C ILE A 151 7.04 -4.98 4.24
N VAL A 152 7.78 -5.65 5.11
CA VAL A 152 7.71 -7.10 5.29
C VAL A 152 7.20 -7.38 6.68
N VAL A 153 6.00 -7.96 6.79
CA VAL A 153 5.50 -8.49 8.04
C VAL A 153 5.80 -9.99 8.07
N GLU A 154 6.72 -10.38 8.95
CA GLU A 154 7.20 -11.75 9.08
C GLU A 154 6.19 -12.60 9.88
N ASP A 155 5.98 -13.84 9.43
CA ASP A 155 5.37 -14.91 10.22
C ASP A 155 6.45 -15.95 10.58
N PRO A 156 6.72 -16.20 11.87
CA PRO A 156 7.64 -17.28 12.27
C PRO A 156 7.22 -18.68 11.80
N ALA A 157 5.94 -18.87 11.43
CA ALA A 157 5.43 -20.13 10.89
C ALA A 157 5.66 -20.29 9.37
N ASP A 158 6.10 -19.24 8.67
CA ASP A 158 6.39 -19.32 7.24
C ASP A 158 7.57 -20.26 6.95
N PRO A 159 7.56 -20.95 5.79
CA PRO A 159 8.67 -21.81 5.39
C PRO A 159 9.97 -21.01 5.19
N VAL A 160 11.09 -21.69 5.45
CA VAL A 160 12.42 -21.12 5.24
C VAL A 160 12.84 -21.23 3.78
N PHE A 161 13.29 -20.11 3.22
CA PHE A 161 13.88 -20.00 1.89
C PHE A 161 15.40 -19.91 2.01
N ASP A 162 16.12 -20.27 0.95
CA ASP A 162 17.58 -20.18 0.92
C ASP A 162 18.05 -18.73 0.75
N ALA A 163 17.21 -17.86 0.18
CA ALA A 163 17.37 -16.42 0.19
C ALA A 163 16.02 -15.70 0.09
N GLU A 164 15.99 -14.42 0.49
CA GLU A 164 14.85 -13.53 0.31
C GLU A 164 15.32 -12.22 -0.33
N ILE A 165 14.62 -11.78 -1.38
CA ILE A 165 14.94 -10.55 -2.11
C ILE A 165 13.68 -9.69 -2.17
N VAL A 166 13.78 -8.47 -1.65
CA VAL A 166 12.70 -7.48 -1.69
C VAL A 166 12.91 -6.55 -2.88
N LEU A 167 11.90 -6.42 -3.73
CA LEU A 167 11.94 -5.67 -4.97
C LEU A 167 10.86 -4.60 -4.97
N ASN A 168 11.29 -3.35 -4.91
CA ASN A 168 10.45 -2.18 -5.12
C ASN A 168 10.53 -1.76 -6.60
N LEU A 169 9.46 -2.02 -7.37
CA LEU A 169 9.39 -1.73 -8.79
C LEU A 169 8.79 -0.34 -9.04
N ARG A 170 9.47 0.43 -9.90
CA ARG A 170 9.20 1.86 -10.15
C ARG A 170 9.44 2.22 -11.62
N ASP A 171 8.70 3.19 -12.14
CA ASP A 171 8.91 3.80 -13.46
C ASP A 171 9.05 5.34 -13.35
N TRP A 172 10.29 5.82 -13.41
CA TRP A 172 10.63 7.21 -13.13
C TRP A 172 10.42 8.12 -14.33
N ARG A 173 9.95 9.35 -14.07
CA ARG A 173 9.88 10.41 -15.08
C ARG A 173 11.20 11.17 -15.17
N LEU A 174 12.15 10.63 -15.94
CA LEU A 174 13.46 11.24 -16.14
C LEU A 174 13.70 11.64 -17.60
N GLY A 175 14.38 12.75 -17.80
CA GLY A 175 14.88 13.20 -19.10
C GLY A 175 16.11 12.41 -19.55
N GLY A 176 16.59 12.70 -20.75
CA GLY A 176 17.81 12.06 -21.29
C GLY A 176 19.09 12.40 -20.52
N ASP A 177 19.03 13.45 -19.68
CA ASP A 177 20.08 13.87 -18.74
C ASP A 177 19.98 13.20 -17.35
N GLY A 178 19.01 12.30 -17.15
CA GLY A 178 18.77 11.63 -15.88
C GLY A 178 18.12 12.50 -14.81
N GLN A 179 17.65 13.71 -15.14
CA GLN A 179 16.95 14.60 -14.21
C GLN A 179 15.43 14.47 -14.33
N PHE A 180 14.70 14.82 -13.27
CA PHE A 180 13.24 14.81 -13.29
C PHE A 180 12.69 15.73 -14.38
N ILE A 181 11.74 15.20 -15.15
CA ILE A 181 10.86 15.98 -16.02
C ILE A 181 9.48 16.10 -15.38
N ALA A 182 8.58 16.86 -16.00
CA ALA A 182 7.23 17.06 -15.47
C ALA A 182 6.57 15.72 -15.10
N GLN A 183 6.17 15.57 -13.83
CA GLN A 183 5.53 14.36 -13.31
C GLN A 183 4.13 14.18 -13.87
N PHE A 184 3.48 15.28 -14.25
CA PHE A 184 2.08 15.34 -14.67
C PHE A 184 1.94 15.82 -16.12
N LYS A 185 1.05 15.17 -16.88
CA LYS A 185 0.62 15.62 -18.22
C LYS A 185 -0.91 15.51 -18.30
N PRO A 186 -1.65 16.64 -18.37
CA PRO A 186 -3.12 16.62 -18.31
C PRO A 186 -3.80 15.65 -19.29
N ARG A 187 -3.31 15.59 -20.53
CA ARG A 187 -3.84 14.70 -21.56
C ARG A 187 -3.65 13.22 -21.23
N ASP A 188 -2.55 12.88 -20.60
CA ASP A 188 -2.20 11.49 -20.25
C ASP A 188 -2.94 11.09 -18.97
N ALA A 189 -3.00 12.00 -17.98
CA ALA A 189 -3.77 11.87 -16.74
C ALA A 189 -5.28 11.67 -16.99
N ALA A 190 -5.84 12.28 -18.02
CA ALA A 190 -7.22 12.05 -18.47
C ALA A 190 -7.42 10.72 -19.22
N ARG A 191 -6.40 9.84 -19.25
CA ARG A 191 -6.40 8.54 -19.95
C ARG A 191 -5.80 7.43 -19.09
N ALA A 192 -4.62 6.94 -19.42
CA ALA A 192 -3.98 5.81 -18.73
C ALA A 192 -2.97 6.28 -17.66
N GLY A 193 -2.86 7.59 -17.46
CA GLY A 193 -1.83 8.23 -16.66
C GLY A 193 -0.53 8.49 -17.43
N THR A 194 0.35 9.19 -16.74
CA THR A 194 1.57 9.81 -17.22
C THR A 194 2.75 8.89 -16.94
N PHE A 195 3.01 8.05 -17.92
CA PHE A 195 4.08 7.06 -17.90
C PHE A 195 5.49 7.63 -17.69
N GLY A 196 6.29 6.96 -16.86
CA GLY A 196 7.73 7.16 -16.76
C GLY A 196 8.50 6.66 -17.97
N THR A 197 9.80 6.92 -17.93
CA THR A 197 10.78 6.66 -18.99
C THR A 197 11.88 5.71 -18.54
N VAL A 198 12.02 5.49 -17.23
CA VAL A 198 13.11 4.70 -16.64
C VAL A 198 12.53 3.72 -15.63
N ARG A 199 12.45 2.45 -16.03
CA ARG A 199 12.03 1.35 -15.15
C ARG A 199 13.18 0.90 -14.27
N THR A 200 12.90 0.68 -12.98
CA THR A 200 13.89 0.27 -11.99
C THR A 200 13.32 -0.75 -11.02
N ALA A 201 14.22 -1.49 -10.38
CA ALA A 201 13.95 -2.15 -9.12
C ALA A 201 14.92 -1.59 -8.07
N ASN A 202 14.41 -1.24 -6.89
CA ASN A 202 15.21 -0.65 -5.81
C ASN A 202 16.06 0.54 -6.30
N TRP A 203 15.46 1.39 -7.14
CA TRP A 203 16.05 2.59 -7.74
C TRP A 203 17.26 2.33 -8.65
N ARG A 204 17.49 1.10 -9.08
CA ARG A 204 18.55 0.75 -10.06
C ARG A 204 17.94 0.23 -11.35
N GLN A 205 18.56 0.55 -12.47
CA GLN A 205 18.23 -0.07 -13.75
C GLN A 205 18.85 -1.47 -13.79
N THR A 206 18.01 -2.49 -13.89
CA THR A 206 18.41 -3.90 -14.03
C THR A 206 19.46 -4.36 -13.00
N PRO A 207 19.24 -4.17 -11.68
CA PRO A 207 20.15 -4.68 -10.67
C PRO A 207 20.27 -6.20 -10.75
N GLN A 208 21.43 -6.72 -10.38
CA GLN A 208 21.68 -8.14 -10.24
C GLN A 208 21.79 -8.53 -8.76
N TYR A 209 21.11 -9.61 -8.38
CA TYR A 209 21.25 -10.23 -7.07
C TYR A 209 21.82 -11.64 -7.20
N ASP A 210 22.67 -12.03 -6.26
CA ASP A 210 23.21 -13.38 -6.20
C ASP A 210 22.39 -14.24 -5.23
N ALA A 211 22.14 -15.50 -5.59
CA ALA A 211 21.51 -16.48 -4.71
C ALA A 211 22.07 -17.89 -4.98
N PRO A 212 21.91 -18.84 -4.03
CA PRO A 212 22.44 -20.20 -4.19
C PRO A 212 21.87 -20.91 -5.42
N ALA A 213 22.74 -21.55 -6.21
CA ALA A 213 22.32 -22.37 -7.34
C ALA A 213 21.33 -23.47 -6.89
N GLY A 214 20.30 -23.74 -7.68
CA GLY A 214 19.25 -24.71 -7.37
C GLY A 214 18.47 -24.47 -6.06
N GLY A 215 18.66 -23.32 -5.40
CA GLY A 215 17.95 -22.93 -4.19
C GLY A 215 16.56 -22.35 -4.46
N LEU A 216 15.75 -22.24 -3.41
CA LEU A 216 14.47 -21.54 -3.42
C LEU A 216 14.63 -20.14 -2.84
N VAL A 217 14.28 -19.14 -3.64
CA VAL A 217 14.36 -17.72 -3.28
C VAL A 217 12.94 -17.15 -3.18
N ARG A 218 12.64 -16.48 -2.07
CA ARG A 218 11.40 -15.69 -1.94
C ARG A 218 11.63 -14.30 -2.53
N LEU A 219 10.99 -14.00 -3.66
CA LEU A 219 10.95 -12.65 -4.21
C LEU A 219 9.71 -11.94 -3.68
N ARG A 220 9.89 -10.83 -2.96
CA ARG A 220 8.81 -9.98 -2.48
C ARG A 220 8.73 -8.74 -3.36
N ILE A 221 7.76 -8.69 -4.24
CA ILE A 221 7.63 -7.68 -5.28
C ILE A 221 6.54 -6.70 -4.87
N ALA A 222 6.85 -5.40 -4.92
CA ALA A 222 5.86 -4.34 -4.77
C ALA A 222 5.92 -3.38 -5.95
N ALA A 223 4.78 -3.14 -6.60
CA ALA A 223 4.62 -2.12 -7.62
C ALA A 223 4.22 -0.80 -6.96
N THR A 224 5.23 -0.02 -6.52
CA THR A 224 5.01 1.26 -5.83
C THR A 224 5.05 2.46 -6.78
N ASP A 225 4.86 2.18 -8.07
CA ASP A 225 4.81 3.18 -9.12
C ASP A 225 3.53 4.03 -9.05
N VAL A 226 3.58 5.25 -9.62
CA VAL A 226 2.44 6.16 -9.63
C VAL A 226 1.41 5.85 -10.73
N THR A 227 1.74 5.01 -11.73
CA THR A 227 0.90 4.86 -12.93
C THR A 227 1.01 3.49 -13.61
N ARG A 228 2.20 2.93 -13.77
CA ARG A 228 2.48 1.82 -14.67
C ARG A 228 1.88 0.51 -14.20
N ILE A 229 1.03 -0.06 -15.04
CA ILE A 229 0.71 -1.48 -15.02
C ILE A 229 1.86 -2.27 -15.62
N LEU A 230 2.29 -3.33 -14.94
CA LEU A 230 3.35 -4.24 -15.34
C LEU A 230 2.73 -5.57 -15.79
N THR A 231 3.35 -6.22 -16.77
CA THR A 231 3.02 -7.61 -17.17
C THR A 231 4.25 -8.45 -16.87
N LEU A 232 4.24 -9.17 -15.75
CA LEU A 232 5.45 -9.81 -15.24
C LEU A 232 5.66 -11.21 -15.82
N ASN A 233 6.92 -11.54 -16.07
CA ASN A 233 7.37 -12.89 -16.39
C ASN A 233 8.77 -13.15 -15.83
N VAL A 234 9.08 -14.42 -15.58
CA VAL A 234 10.44 -14.88 -15.24
C VAL A 234 11.00 -15.65 -16.43
N ASP A 235 12.22 -15.30 -16.84
CA ASP A 235 13.01 -16.04 -17.82
C ASP A 235 14.20 -16.72 -17.15
N GLY A 236 14.59 -17.90 -17.66
CA GLY A 236 15.73 -18.67 -17.16
C GLY A 236 15.51 -19.41 -15.83
N ALA A 237 14.32 -19.39 -15.24
CA ALA A 237 14.00 -20.09 -14.00
C ALA A 237 12.50 -20.38 -13.84
N ASP A 238 12.17 -21.39 -13.04
CA ASP A 238 10.79 -21.67 -12.64
C ASP A 238 10.37 -20.77 -11.48
N ALA A 239 9.16 -20.21 -11.55
CA ALA A 239 8.59 -19.38 -10.49
C ALA A 239 7.11 -19.68 -10.26
N LEU A 240 6.71 -19.71 -8.98
CA LEU A 240 5.31 -19.81 -8.56
C LEU A 240 4.92 -18.59 -7.73
N VAL A 241 3.75 -18.02 -8.00
CA VAL A 241 3.09 -17.06 -7.13
C VAL A 241 2.62 -17.80 -5.88
N ILE A 242 3.07 -17.34 -4.71
CA ILE A 242 2.75 -17.92 -3.40
C ILE A 242 1.94 -16.96 -2.52
N ALA A 243 1.94 -15.67 -2.82
CA ALA A 243 1.05 -14.67 -2.23
C ALA A 243 0.80 -13.54 -3.22
N ALA A 244 -0.33 -12.86 -3.09
CA ALA A 244 -0.67 -11.64 -3.79
C ALA A 244 -1.24 -10.63 -2.80
N ASP A 245 -0.84 -9.37 -2.93
CA ASP A 245 -1.33 -8.25 -2.11
C ASP A 245 -1.26 -8.53 -0.60
N GLY A 246 -0.14 -9.10 -0.15
CA GLY A 246 0.10 -9.44 1.25
C GLY A 246 -0.61 -10.70 1.74
N ASN A 247 -1.40 -11.37 0.90
CA ASN A 247 -2.19 -12.54 1.29
C ASN A 247 -1.70 -13.82 0.61
N PRO A 248 -1.42 -14.89 1.38
CA PRO A 248 -1.09 -16.20 0.83
C PRO A 248 -2.09 -16.68 -0.23
N ALA A 249 -1.56 -17.19 -1.33
CA ALA A 249 -2.37 -17.86 -2.33
C ALA A 249 -2.79 -19.24 -1.81
N ALA A 250 -4.10 -19.53 -1.80
CA ALA A 250 -4.61 -20.85 -1.41
C ALA A 250 -4.05 -21.96 -2.31
N ASP A 251 -4.10 -21.71 -3.62
CA ASP A 251 -3.45 -22.53 -4.64
C ASP A 251 -2.34 -21.71 -5.30
N ARG A 252 -1.11 -22.23 -5.30
CA ARG A 252 0.01 -21.61 -6.00
C ARG A 252 -0.19 -21.72 -7.50
N PHE A 253 0.23 -20.69 -8.22
CA PHE A 253 0.05 -20.64 -9.67
C PHE A 253 1.27 -20.05 -10.36
N ALA A 254 1.45 -20.37 -11.64
CA ALA A 254 2.52 -19.78 -12.44
C ALA A 254 2.32 -18.27 -12.59
N LEU A 255 3.43 -17.52 -12.67
CA LEU A 255 3.38 -16.08 -12.92
C LEU A 255 2.75 -15.75 -14.27
N ASP A 256 2.94 -16.60 -15.30
CA ASP A 256 2.36 -16.54 -16.65
C ASP A 256 1.69 -15.21 -17.05
N HIS A 257 2.51 -14.21 -17.42
CA HIS A 257 2.05 -12.90 -17.91
C HIS A 257 1.09 -12.16 -16.96
N LEU A 258 1.16 -12.41 -15.66
CA LEU A 258 0.29 -11.78 -14.67
C LEU A 258 0.47 -10.26 -14.70
N MET A 259 -0.66 -9.57 -14.82
CA MET A 259 -0.70 -8.12 -14.74
C MET A 259 -0.82 -7.68 -13.29
N ILE A 260 0.02 -6.73 -12.89
CA ILE A 260 -0.09 -6.04 -11.61
C ILE A 260 -0.07 -4.53 -11.83
N GLY A 261 -0.91 -3.81 -11.11
CA GLY A 261 -0.96 -2.34 -11.12
C GLY A 261 -0.23 -1.69 -9.94
N PRO A 262 -0.12 -0.35 -9.95
CA PRO A 262 0.19 0.44 -8.77
C PRO A 262 -0.56 -0.05 -7.52
N GLY A 263 0.16 -0.22 -6.42
CA GLY A 263 -0.39 -0.70 -5.16
C GLY A 263 -0.40 -2.23 -4.99
N GLN A 264 -0.26 -2.99 -6.07
CA GLN A 264 -0.24 -4.45 -5.99
C GLN A 264 1.14 -5.02 -5.67
N ARG A 265 1.14 -6.19 -5.04
CA ARG A 265 2.31 -6.94 -4.59
C ARG A 265 2.20 -8.40 -4.96
N LEU A 266 3.33 -9.07 -5.14
CA LEU A 266 3.42 -10.51 -5.32
C LEU A 266 4.57 -11.06 -4.50
N ASP A 267 4.36 -12.20 -3.87
CA ASP A 267 5.46 -13.05 -3.45
C ASP A 267 5.62 -14.20 -4.44
N LEU A 268 6.83 -14.39 -4.96
CA LEU A 268 7.19 -15.51 -5.80
C LEU A 268 8.15 -16.44 -5.05
N ALA A 269 7.91 -17.75 -5.17
CA ALA A 269 8.94 -18.75 -4.95
C ALA A 269 9.66 -18.98 -6.28
N LEU A 270 10.90 -18.51 -6.38
CA LEU A 270 11.78 -18.70 -7.53
C LEU A 270 12.72 -19.89 -7.26
N ARG A 271 12.80 -20.84 -8.19
CA ARG A 271 13.85 -21.85 -8.18
C ARG A 271 15.03 -21.36 -9.00
N MET A 272 16.16 -21.10 -8.35
CA MET A 272 17.36 -20.64 -9.02
C MET A 272 17.90 -21.68 -10.02
N PRO A 273 18.54 -21.24 -11.11
CA PRO A 273 19.24 -22.14 -12.02
C PRO A 273 20.22 -23.08 -11.30
N GLU A 274 20.38 -24.29 -11.83
CA GLU A 274 21.24 -25.34 -11.26
C GLU A 274 22.75 -25.05 -11.43
N THR A 275 23.13 -24.27 -12.44
CA THR A 275 24.54 -24.04 -12.80
C THR A 275 25.03 -22.72 -12.24
N GLU A 276 26.17 -22.73 -11.55
CA GLU A 276 26.86 -21.51 -11.12
C GLU A 276 27.09 -20.54 -12.30
N GLY A 277 26.81 -19.26 -12.08
CA GLY A 277 26.92 -18.20 -13.07
C GLY A 277 25.72 -18.09 -14.02
N ALA A 278 24.80 -19.06 -14.05
CA ALA A 278 23.58 -18.94 -14.84
C ALA A 278 22.66 -17.83 -14.29
N ILE A 279 21.91 -17.20 -15.20
CA ILE A 279 21.09 -16.02 -14.91
C ILE A 279 19.61 -16.35 -15.12
N ALA A 280 18.79 -15.98 -14.14
CA ALA A 280 17.35 -15.80 -14.30
C ALA A 280 17.01 -14.30 -14.34
N ALA A 281 15.88 -13.93 -14.94
CA ALA A 281 15.48 -12.54 -15.10
C ALA A 281 13.99 -12.32 -14.82
N LEU A 282 13.66 -11.31 -14.01
CA LEU A 282 12.30 -10.78 -13.91
C LEU A 282 12.12 -9.71 -14.99
N MET A 283 11.09 -9.85 -15.81
CA MET A 283 10.82 -8.97 -16.95
C MET A 283 9.43 -8.33 -16.85
N ASP A 284 9.32 -7.10 -17.36
CA ASP A 284 8.06 -6.50 -17.77
C ASP A 284 7.88 -6.69 -19.28
N LEU A 285 6.88 -7.47 -19.66
CA LEU A 285 6.53 -7.75 -21.05
C LEU A 285 5.71 -6.62 -21.68
N ARG A 286 5.29 -5.63 -20.90
CA ARG A 286 4.45 -4.54 -21.39
C ARG A 286 5.28 -3.47 -22.11
N GLY A 287 4.87 -3.17 -23.34
CA GLY A 287 5.52 -2.19 -24.22
C GLY A 287 5.77 -2.78 -25.60
N THR A 288 6.56 -2.07 -26.42
CA THR A 288 6.96 -2.57 -27.76
C THR A 288 8.00 -3.68 -27.69
N LYS A 289 8.77 -3.75 -26.60
CA LYS A 289 9.77 -4.77 -26.32
C LYS A 289 9.72 -5.14 -24.83
N PRO A 290 9.88 -6.42 -24.47
CA PRO A 290 10.13 -6.83 -23.10
C PRO A 290 11.31 -6.07 -22.49
N THR A 291 11.19 -5.69 -21.21
CA THR A 291 12.23 -4.99 -20.45
C THR A 291 12.64 -5.84 -19.25
N THR A 292 13.93 -6.15 -19.13
CA THR A 292 14.48 -6.81 -17.95
C THR A 292 14.52 -5.83 -16.77
N LEU A 293 13.76 -6.13 -15.72
CA LEU A 293 13.68 -5.31 -14.51
C LEU A 293 14.82 -5.64 -13.54
N VAL A 294 15.12 -6.93 -13.37
CA VAL A 294 16.08 -7.49 -12.40
C VAL A 294 16.68 -8.78 -12.95
N THR A 295 17.94 -9.04 -12.64
CA THR A 295 18.57 -10.36 -12.88
C THR A 295 18.98 -11.04 -11.56
N PHE A 296 19.00 -12.37 -11.59
CA PHE A 296 19.40 -13.21 -10.47
C PHE A 296 20.48 -14.17 -10.94
N ARG A 297 21.66 -14.14 -10.33
CA ARG A 297 22.78 -15.00 -10.66
C ARG A 297 22.90 -16.14 -9.67
N ALA A 298 22.91 -17.37 -10.19
CA ALA A 298 23.17 -18.57 -9.41
C ALA A 298 24.63 -18.60 -8.95
N THR A 299 24.87 -18.91 -7.68
CA THR A 299 26.22 -18.94 -7.08
C THR A 299 26.44 -20.24 -6.30
N GLY A 300 27.68 -20.75 -6.33
CA GLY A 300 28.05 -21.97 -5.61
C GLY A 300 27.45 -23.27 -6.15
N ALA A 301 27.59 -24.35 -5.38
CA ALA A 301 27.07 -25.66 -5.74
C ALA A 301 25.55 -25.73 -5.63
N SER A 302 24.90 -26.44 -6.55
CA SER A 302 23.45 -26.58 -6.55
C SER A 302 22.92 -27.26 -5.29
N LEU A 303 21.90 -26.64 -4.69
CA LEU A 303 21.11 -27.19 -3.58
C LEU A 303 20.05 -28.20 -4.05
N LYS A 304 19.79 -28.30 -5.36
CA LYS A 304 18.82 -29.24 -5.98
C LYS A 304 17.44 -29.21 -5.35
N ARG A 305 16.98 -28.05 -4.89
CA ARG A 305 15.66 -27.91 -4.26
C ARG A 305 14.55 -27.99 -5.29
N ASN A 306 13.37 -28.42 -4.87
CA ASN A 306 12.17 -28.46 -5.71
C ASN A 306 11.10 -27.51 -5.16
N LEU A 307 10.44 -26.74 -6.05
CA LEU A 307 9.34 -25.85 -5.68
C LEU A 307 8.15 -26.59 -5.06
N GLN A 308 7.95 -27.86 -5.44
CA GLN A 308 6.87 -28.68 -4.90
C GLN A 308 7.08 -29.05 -3.42
N ASP A 309 8.33 -29.01 -2.95
CA ASP A 309 8.65 -29.32 -1.54
C ASP A 309 8.42 -28.12 -0.61
N LEU A 310 8.15 -26.93 -1.16
CA LEU A 310 7.89 -25.74 -0.37
C LEU A 310 6.55 -25.89 0.35
N PRO A 311 6.46 -25.76 1.68
CA PRO A 311 5.18 -25.69 2.39
C PRO A 311 4.38 -24.42 2.06
N ALA A 312 3.05 -24.44 2.25
CA ALA A 312 2.24 -23.24 2.04
C ALA A 312 2.55 -22.19 3.11
N LEU A 313 2.40 -20.90 2.75
CA LEU A 313 2.50 -19.81 3.72
C LEU A 313 1.33 -19.88 4.71
N ALA A 314 1.54 -19.41 5.93
CA ALA A 314 0.48 -19.40 6.95
C ALA A 314 -0.61 -18.38 6.58
N ALA A 315 -1.88 -18.80 6.60
CA ALA A 315 -2.99 -17.91 6.26
C ALA A 315 -3.11 -16.72 7.23
N ASN A 316 -3.47 -15.56 6.67
CA ASN A 316 -3.85 -14.38 7.44
C ASN A 316 -5.22 -14.57 8.11
N PRO A 317 -5.47 -13.96 9.28
CA PRO A 317 -6.71 -14.11 10.03
C PRO A 317 -7.78 -13.16 9.45
N LEU A 318 -8.21 -13.46 8.22
CA LEU A 318 -9.19 -12.67 7.48
C LEU A 318 -10.57 -13.28 7.63
N SER A 319 -11.57 -12.41 7.78
CA SER A 319 -12.97 -12.79 7.93
C SER A 319 -13.54 -13.23 6.58
N GLU A 320 -13.97 -14.48 6.48
CA GLU A 320 -14.57 -15.01 5.24
C GLU A 320 -15.97 -14.39 5.00
N PRO A 321 -16.25 -13.82 3.82
CA PRO A 321 -17.57 -13.30 3.48
C PRO A 321 -18.65 -14.40 3.41
N ASP A 322 -19.76 -14.25 4.16
CA ASP A 322 -20.97 -15.07 3.97
C ASP A 322 -21.83 -14.46 2.86
N LEU A 323 -21.68 -15.00 1.65
CA LEU A 323 -22.39 -14.51 0.46
C LEU A 323 -23.91 -14.66 0.54
N SER A 324 -24.42 -15.57 1.38
CA SER A 324 -25.87 -15.78 1.53
C SER A 324 -26.55 -14.68 2.34
N ALA A 325 -25.78 -13.96 3.17
CA ALA A 325 -26.23 -12.87 4.02
C ALA A 325 -25.69 -11.49 3.58
N ALA A 326 -25.04 -11.43 2.41
CA ALA A 326 -24.37 -10.24 1.93
C ALA A 326 -25.36 -9.14 1.50
N SER A 327 -25.02 -7.88 1.81
CA SER A 327 -25.68 -6.71 1.21
C SER A 327 -24.85 -6.18 0.05
N GLU A 328 -25.51 -5.88 -1.07
CA GLU A 328 -24.85 -5.37 -2.26
C GLU A 328 -24.77 -3.85 -2.27
N ILE A 329 -23.63 -3.29 -2.66
CA ILE A 329 -23.39 -1.85 -2.79
C ILE A 329 -22.85 -1.57 -4.20
N PRO A 330 -23.55 -0.79 -5.04
CA PRO A 330 -23.11 -0.47 -6.39
C PRO A 330 -22.11 0.70 -6.41
N PHE A 331 -21.04 0.54 -7.18
CA PHE A 331 -20.09 1.59 -7.51
C PHE A 331 -19.88 1.67 -9.03
N ILE A 332 -19.81 2.88 -9.56
CA ILE A 332 -19.48 3.13 -10.96
C ILE A 332 -18.26 4.03 -11.07
N LEU A 333 -17.24 3.57 -11.79
CA LEU A 333 -16.09 4.41 -12.14
C LEU A 333 -16.47 5.28 -13.35
N SER A 334 -16.08 6.54 -13.35
CA SER A 334 -16.45 7.44 -14.45
C SER A 334 -15.39 8.49 -14.72
N ALA A 335 -15.37 8.99 -15.96
CA ALA A 335 -14.82 10.31 -16.19
C ALA A 335 -15.69 11.35 -15.48
N SER A 336 -15.09 12.38 -14.90
CA SER A 336 -15.82 13.54 -14.38
C SER A 336 -16.02 14.57 -15.48
N ALA A 337 -17.21 15.17 -15.54
CA ALA A 337 -17.51 16.31 -16.41
C ALA A 337 -17.90 17.56 -15.61
N GLU A 338 -17.97 17.43 -14.28
CA GLU A 338 -18.64 18.39 -13.42
C GLU A 338 -17.74 18.76 -12.23
N GLU A 339 -17.89 20.01 -11.78
CA GLU A 339 -17.16 20.66 -10.69
C GLU A 339 -15.73 21.11 -10.98
N ARG A 340 -15.44 22.37 -10.59
CA ARG A 340 -14.09 22.91 -10.65
C ARG A 340 -13.24 22.23 -9.56
N PRO A 341 -11.98 21.88 -9.87
CA PRO A 341 -11.04 21.42 -8.87
C PRO A 341 -10.88 22.51 -7.80
N LYS A 342 -10.71 22.09 -6.56
CA LYS A 342 -10.42 22.97 -5.43
C LYS A 342 -8.97 22.80 -5.04
N ASP A 343 -8.36 23.89 -4.62
CA ASP A 343 -7.02 23.86 -4.04
C ASP A 343 -7.12 23.46 -2.57
N GLY A 344 -6.22 22.58 -2.16
CA GLY A 344 -6.07 22.14 -0.78
C GLY A 344 -4.61 22.11 -0.35
N ILE A 345 -4.34 21.78 0.92
CA ILE A 345 -3.01 21.80 1.51
C ILE A 345 -2.13 20.71 0.89
N CYS A 346 -2.71 19.57 0.54
CA CYS A 346 -2.05 18.48 -0.18
C CYS A 346 -1.98 18.67 -1.70
N GLY A 347 -2.20 19.89 -2.18
CA GLY A 347 -2.02 20.32 -3.55
C GLY A 347 -3.10 19.80 -4.51
N SER A 348 -3.39 20.63 -5.53
CA SER A 348 -4.28 20.27 -6.63
C SER A 348 -3.51 20.19 -7.94
N LEU A 349 -3.93 19.29 -8.83
CA LEU A 349 -3.43 19.25 -10.22
C LEU A 349 -4.18 20.24 -11.13
N GLY A 350 -5.22 20.90 -10.61
CA GLY A 350 -6.05 21.84 -11.38
C GLY A 350 -7.00 21.16 -12.35
N TYR A 351 -7.34 19.87 -12.14
CA TYR A 351 -8.29 19.12 -12.98
C TYR A 351 -9.10 18.11 -12.17
N ASN A 352 -10.34 17.88 -12.59
CA ASN A 352 -11.19 16.77 -12.18
C ASN A 352 -11.52 15.93 -13.42
N PHE A 353 -10.70 14.91 -13.71
CA PHE A 353 -10.92 14.03 -14.87
C PHE A 353 -11.74 12.80 -14.53
N TRP A 354 -11.77 12.40 -13.26
CA TRP A 354 -12.28 11.12 -12.84
C TRP A 354 -13.15 11.24 -11.59
N ALA A 355 -13.95 10.21 -11.35
CA ALA A 355 -14.89 10.17 -10.24
C ALA A 355 -15.27 8.72 -9.89
N ILE A 356 -15.76 8.55 -8.67
CA ILE A 356 -16.55 7.39 -8.26
C ILE A 356 -17.99 7.86 -8.10
N ASN A 357 -18.96 7.12 -8.65
CA ASN A 357 -20.37 7.50 -8.68
C ASN A 357 -20.62 8.89 -9.30
N LYS A 358 -19.80 9.27 -10.28
CA LYS A 358 -19.83 10.57 -10.99
C LYS A 358 -19.54 11.79 -10.12
N VAL A 359 -19.12 11.60 -8.87
CA VAL A 359 -18.72 12.67 -7.96
C VAL A 359 -17.18 12.64 -7.82
N PRO A 360 -16.47 13.70 -8.23
CA PRO A 360 -15.04 13.80 -7.97
C PRO A 360 -14.81 14.07 -6.48
N TRP A 361 -13.75 13.48 -5.92
CA TRP A 361 -13.30 13.79 -4.57
C TRP A 361 -12.90 15.26 -4.44
N ALA A 362 -13.34 15.92 -3.37
CA ALA A 362 -13.01 17.32 -3.09
C ALA A 362 -11.60 17.50 -2.47
N ASP A 363 -10.78 16.44 -2.43
CA ASP A 363 -9.50 16.37 -1.72
C ASP A 363 -9.63 16.87 -0.28
N ASP A 364 -8.69 17.67 0.17
CA ASP A 364 -8.63 18.25 1.50
C ASP A 364 -9.12 19.71 1.52
N SER A 365 -10.07 20.05 0.64
CA SER A 365 -10.65 21.40 0.50
C SER A 365 -11.52 21.86 1.67
N GLY A 366 -11.68 21.04 2.72
CA GLY A 366 -12.43 21.35 3.93
C GLY A 366 -13.95 21.17 3.84
N ASP A 367 -14.48 20.86 2.66
CA ASP A 367 -15.91 20.56 2.49
C ASP A 367 -16.23 19.15 2.99
N PRO A 368 -17.28 18.99 3.84
CA PRO A 368 -17.67 17.68 4.34
C PRO A 368 -18.15 16.83 3.17
N THR A 369 -17.40 15.76 2.88
CA THR A 369 -17.81 14.75 1.89
C THR A 369 -18.47 13.60 2.63
N ALA A 370 -19.69 13.22 2.21
CA ALA A 370 -20.37 12.04 2.76
C ALA A 370 -19.67 10.75 2.28
N PRO A 371 -19.71 9.66 3.06
CA PRO A 371 -19.17 8.38 2.60
C PRO A 371 -19.97 7.88 1.39
N LEU A 372 -19.32 7.13 0.50
CA LEU A 372 -20.02 6.43 -0.59
C LEU A 372 -21.05 5.43 -0.07
N ALA A 373 -20.74 4.82 1.07
CA ALA A 373 -21.60 3.87 1.75
C ALA A 373 -21.25 3.81 3.25
N GLU A 374 -22.26 3.59 4.07
CA GLU A 374 -22.11 3.24 5.48
C GLU A 374 -22.43 1.75 5.66
N MET A 375 -21.45 1.02 6.17
CA MET A 375 -21.49 -0.41 6.43
C MET A 375 -21.57 -0.67 7.94
N LYS A 376 -22.33 -1.69 8.34
CA LYS A 376 -22.40 -2.13 9.73
C LYS A 376 -21.24 -3.07 10.04
N ALA A 377 -20.57 -2.84 11.16
CA ALA A 377 -19.44 -3.67 11.59
C ALA A 377 -19.80 -5.17 11.64
N GLY A 378 -18.91 -6.02 11.13
CA GLY A 378 -19.02 -7.48 11.11
C GLY A 378 -20.06 -8.05 10.14
N ARG A 379 -20.69 -7.23 9.28
CA ARG A 379 -21.56 -7.71 8.19
C ARG A 379 -20.77 -7.95 6.91
N THR A 380 -21.28 -8.86 6.09
CA THR A 380 -20.76 -9.10 4.74
C THR A 380 -21.39 -8.15 3.73
N TYR A 381 -20.55 -7.60 2.86
CA TYR A 381 -20.95 -6.75 1.75
C TYR A 381 -20.32 -7.24 0.44
N ILE A 382 -21.02 -6.99 -0.66
CA ILE A 382 -20.49 -7.17 -2.02
C ILE A 382 -20.46 -5.81 -2.69
N PHE A 383 -19.28 -5.34 -3.06
CA PHE A 383 -19.11 -4.16 -3.88
C PHE A 383 -19.25 -4.56 -5.35
N ASN A 384 -20.32 -4.10 -5.98
CA ASN A 384 -20.54 -4.27 -7.42
C ASN A 384 -19.91 -3.10 -8.14
N VAL A 385 -18.68 -3.27 -8.64
CA VAL A 385 -17.92 -2.19 -9.29
C VAL A 385 -18.01 -2.33 -10.81
N GLU A 386 -18.48 -1.27 -11.47
CA GLU A 386 -18.52 -1.18 -12.92
C GLU A 386 -17.49 -0.16 -13.44
N ASN A 387 -16.70 -0.56 -14.43
CA ASN A 387 -15.80 0.32 -15.17
C ASN A 387 -16.27 0.52 -16.62
N PRO A 388 -17.17 1.48 -16.89
CA PRO A 388 -17.56 1.86 -18.24
C PRO A 388 -16.48 2.70 -18.98
N THR A 389 -15.36 3.01 -18.33
CA THR A 389 -14.32 3.84 -18.95
C THR A 389 -13.40 2.98 -19.83
N PRO A 390 -12.74 3.55 -20.86
CA PRO A 390 -11.80 2.81 -21.70
C PRO A 390 -10.44 2.58 -21.02
N GLN A 391 -10.30 2.90 -19.73
CA GLN A 391 -9.03 2.88 -18.99
C GLN A 391 -9.06 1.80 -17.92
N VAL A 392 -7.88 1.29 -17.58
CA VAL A 392 -7.68 0.37 -16.45
C VAL A 392 -7.61 1.18 -15.15
N HIS A 393 -8.13 0.63 -14.06
CA HIS A 393 -8.07 1.25 -12.73
C HIS A 393 -7.70 0.22 -11.66
N PRO A 394 -6.49 0.28 -11.07
CA PRO A 394 -6.19 -0.49 -9.86
C PRO A 394 -6.94 0.14 -8.69
N LEU A 395 -8.07 -0.45 -8.30
CA LEU A 395 -8.93 0.11 -7.26
C LEU A 395 -8.51 -0.44 -5.90
N HIS A 396 -8.10 0.46 -5.01
CA HIS A 396 -7.58 0.16 -3.68
C HIS A 396 -8.60 0.52 -2.60
N LEU A 397 -8.74 -0.33 -1.58
CA LEU A 397 -9.52 -0.12 -0.37
C LEU A 397 -8.60 -0.16 0.86
N HIS A 398 -8.63 0.91 1.66
CA HIS A 398 -7.88 0.98 2.91
C HIS A 398 -8.49 0.12 4.01
N GLY A 399 -7.69 -0.31 4.98
CA GLY A 399 -8.12 -0.86 6.28
C GLY A 399 -8.87 -2.20 6.27
N LEU A 400 -9.38 -2.63 5.12
CA LEU A 400 -10.13 -3.86 4.91
C LEU A 400 -9.47 -4.68 3.79
N ALA A 401 -9.93 -5.92 3.62
CA ALA A 401 -9.59 -6.74 2.46
C ALA A 401 -10.86 -7.32 1.85
N PHE A 402 -10.83 -7.56 0.55
CA PHE A 402 -11.92 -8.16 -0.21
C PHE A 402 -11.46 -9.37 -1.00
N LYS A 403 -12.40 -10.21 -1.42
CA LYS A 403 -12.19 -11.26 -2.42
C LYS A 403 -12.96 -10.92 -3.70
N PRO A 404 -12.33 -10.94 -4.88
CA PRO A 404 -13.08 -10.95 -6.12
C PRO A 404 -13.80 -12.29 -6.26
N ILE A 405 -15.12 -12.26 -6.42
CA ILE A 405 -15.97 -13.46 -6.51
C ILE A 405 -16.62 -13.66 -7.88
N ASN A 406 -16.74 -12.59 -8.68
CA ASN A 406 -17.28 -12.66 -10.03
C ASN A 406 -16.70 -11.54 -10.91
N SER A 407 -16.42 -11.85 -12.18
CA SER A 407 -15.99 -10.88 -13.19
C SER A 407 -16.48 -11.31 -14.57
N ASN A 408 -16.94 -10.36 -15.39
CA ASN A 408 -17.30 -10.60 -16.79
C ASN A 408 -16.10 -10.55 -17.76
N LYS A 409 -14.89 -10.22 -17.29
CA LYS A 409 -13.69 -10.06 -18.13
C LYS A 409 -12.53 -10.96 -17.73
N GLN A 410 -12.40 -11.27 -16.44
CA GLN A 410 -11.24 -11.95 -15.90
C GLN A 410 -11.61 -13.30 -15.29
N ALA A 411 -10.78 -14.30 -15.52
CA ALA A 411 -10.85 -15.54 -14.75
C ALA A 411 -10.31 -15.27 -13.34
N LEU A 412 -11.15 -15.44 -12.33
CA LEU A 412 -10.80 -15.10 -10.97
C LEU A 412 -10.08 -16.25 -10.28
N ARG A 413 -9.03 -15.88 -9.54
CA ARG A 413 -8.46 -16.70 -8.47
C ARG A 413 -8.89 -16.04 -7.17
N PRO A 414 -9.92 -16.55 -6.47
CA PRO A 414 -10.43 -15.88 -5.28
C PRO A 414 -9.37 -15.91 -4.18
N HIS A 415 -8.68 -14.79 -4.02
CA HIS A 415 -7.72 -14.53 -2.95
C HIS A 415 -8.12 -13.20 -2.31
N PHE A 416 -7.79 -13.03 -1.02
CA PHE A 416 -7.96 -11.73 -0.40
C PHE A 416 -6.96 -10.75 -0.99
N SER A 417 -7.41 -9.53 -1.23
CA SER A 417 -6.58 -8.42 -1.68
C SER A 417 -7.15 -7.12 -1.14
N ASP A 418 -6.32 -6.09 -1.09
CA ASP A 418 -6.70 -4.70 -0.87
C ASP A 418 -6.78 -3.90 -2.19
N THR A 419 -6.32 -4.45 -3.32
CA THR A 419 -6.24 -3.76 -4.61
C THR A 419 -6.63 -4.68 -5.76
N TYR A 420 -7.62 -4.30 -6.57
CA TYR A 420 -8.03 -5.06 -7.75
C TYR A 420 -7.84 -4.25 -9.03
N LEU A 421 -7.17 -4.82 -10.03
CA LEU A 421 -6.99 -4.19 -11.33
C LEU A 421 -8.25 -4.36 -12.20
N ILE A 422 -9.09 -3.34 -12.23
CA ILE A 422 -10.35 -3.34 -13.00
C ILE A 422 -10.05 -2.96 -14.45
N LEU A 423 -10.44 -3.82 -15.38
CA LEU A 423 -10.27 -3.64 -16.83
C LEU A 423 -11.40 -2.79 -17.45
N PRO A 424 -11.20 -2.25 -18.67
CA PRO A 424 -12.27 -1.59 -19.42
C PRO A 424 -13.47 -2.51 -19.64
N ASP A 425 -14.67 -1.95 -19.45
CA ASP A 425 -15.98 -2.63 -19.53
C ASP A 425 -16.13 -3.80 -18.55
N GLU A 426 -15.30 -3.87 -17.51
CA GLU A 426 -15.41 -4.87 -16.47
C GLU A 426 -16.51 -4.52 -15.46
N LYS A 427 -17.29 -5.54 -15.12
CA LYS A 427 -18.18 -5.58 -13.96
C LYS A 427 -17.62 -6.65 -13.03
N VAL A 428 -17.17 -6.22 -11.86
CA VAL A 428 -16.57 -7.11 -10.85
C VAL A 428 -17.36 -7.04 -9.55
N GLN A 429 -17.47 -8.18 -8.88
CA GLN A 429 -18.03 -8.28 -7.53
C GLN A 429 -16.90 -8.55 -6.54
N LEU A 430 -16.70 -7.63 -5.59
CA LEU A 430 -15.69 -7.72 -4.54
C LEU A 430 -16.40 -7.95 -3.19
N ALA A 431 -16.28 -9.14 -2.61
CA ALA A 431 -16.91 -9.49 -1.35
C ALA A 431 -15.97 -9.21 -0.17
N LEU A 432 -16.46 -8.57 0.88
CA LEU A 432 -15.72 -8.29 2.11
C LEU A 432 -16.58 -8.42 3.36
N VAL A 433 -15.92 -8.54 4.50
CA VAL A 433 -16.55 -8.34 5.81
C VAL A 433 -16.11 -6.97 6.32
N ALA A 434 -17.06 -6.16 6.78
CA ALA A 434 -16.77 -4.85 7.36
C ALA A 434 -16.21 -5.00 8.78
N ASP A 435 -15.03 -5.59 8.94
CA ASP A 435 -14.46 -6.02 10.22
C ASP A 435 -13.51 -5.01 10.89
N ASN A 436 -13.21 -3.90 10.22
CA ASN A 436 -12.38 -2.83 10.75
C ASN A 436 -13.17 -1.51 10.82
N PRO A 437 -13.60 -1.04 12.01
CA PRO A 437 -14.36 0.20 12.16
C PRO A 437 -13.55 1.45 11.78
N GLY A 438 -14.22 2.42 11.15
CA GLY A 438 -13.59 3.69 10.75
C GLY A 438 -14.01 4.17 9.37
N ASP A 439 -13.38 5.27 8.94
CA ASP A 439 -13.56 5.84 7.61
C ASP A 439 -12.37 5.44 6.72
N TRP A 440 -12.65 4.67 5.67
CA TRP A 440 -11.63 4.01 4.85
C TRP A 440 -11.67 4.49 3.41
N VAL A 441 -10.55 5.04 2.94
CA VAL A 441 -10.45 5.54 1.57
C VAL A 441 -10.60 4.39 0.57
N PHE A 442 -11.30 4.68 -0.52
CA PHE A 442 -11.52 3.81 -1.66
C PHE A 442 -11.22 4.58 -2.93
N HIS A 443 -10.16 4.22 -3.65
CA HIS A 443 -9.63 5.05 -4.73
C HIS A 443 -8.86 4.28 -5.80
N CYS A 444 -8.73 4.88 -6.99
CA CYS A 444 -7.83 4.36 -8.01
C CYS A 444 -6.38 4.66 -7.61
N HIS A 445 -5.49 3.68 -7.76
CA HIS A 445 -4.09 3.78 -7.39
C HIS A 445 -3.18 4.22 -8.56
N ILE A 446 -3.76 4.56 -9.72
CA ILE A 446 -3.09 5.48 -10.64
C ILE A 446 -3.22 6.86 -9.99
N ILE A 447 -2.11 7.40 -9.49
CA ILE A 447 -2.13 8.56 -8.57
C ILE A 447 -2.68 9.81 -9.24
N GLU A 448 -2.52 9.96 -10.56
CA GLU A 448 -3.18 11.03 -11.29
C GLU A 448 -4.70 10.85 -11.36
N HIS A 449 -5.20 9.61 -11.43
CA HIS A 449 -6.64 9.35 -11.38
C HIS A 449 -7.18 9.65 -9.99
N GLN A 450 -6.45 9.24 -8.94
CA GLN A 450 -6.73 9.61 -7.55
C GLN A 450 -6.84 11.13 -7.37
N LYS A 451 -5.78 11.86 -7.74
CA LYS A 451 -5.62 13.31 -7.53
C LYS A 451 -6.48 14.16 -8.46
N THR A 452 -7.08 13.56 -9.49
CA THR A 452 -8.07 14.23 -10.36
C THR A 452 -9.47 13.65 -10.20
N GLY A 453 -9.75 13.04 -9.03
CA GLY A 453 -11.10 12.88 -8.50
C GLY A 453 -11.58 11.43 -8.27
N MET A 454 -10.87 10.39 -8.73
CA MET A 454 -11.26 8.98 -8.49
C MET A 454 -10.86 8.50 -7.09
N THR A 455 -11.37 9.20 -6.09
CA THR A 455 -11.17 8.93 -4.67
C THR A 455 -12.50 9.09 -3.95
N SER A 456 -12.72 8.31 -2.92
CA SER A 456 -13.76 8.57 -1.93
C SER A 456 -13.47 7.76 -0.68
N TYR A 457 -14.44 7.58 0.20
CA TYR A 457 -14.32 6.67 1.34
C TYR A 457 -15.62 5.92 1.62
N VAL A 458 -15.49 4.81 2.31
CA VAL A 458 -16.59 4.05 2.91
C VAL A 458 -16.46 4.10 4.43
N ARG A 459 -17.59 4.04 5.15
CA ARG A 459 -17.62 4.04 6.60
C ARG A 459 -18.00 2.67 7.13
N VAL A 460 -17.32 2.21 8.18
CA VAL A 460 -17.71 1.05 8.98
C VAL A 460 -18.07 1.51 10.39
N ALA A 461 -19.33 1.32 10.79
CA ALA A 461 -19.88 1.80 12.07
C ALA A 461 -20.64 0.71 12.86
#